data_AF-A0A963LPF5-F1
#
_entry.id   AF-A0A963LPF5-F1
#
_cell.length_a   1.000
_cell.length_b   1.000
_cell.length_c   1.000
_cell.angle_alpha   90.00
_cell.angle_beta   90.00
_cell.angle_gamma   90.00
#
_symmetry.space_group_name_H-M   'P 1'
#
loop_
_entity.id
_entity.type
_entity.pdbx_description
1 polymer ?
#
loop_
_entity_poly.entity_id
_entity_poly.type
_entity_poly.pdbx_seq_one_letter_code
_entity_poly.pdbx_strand_id
1 'polypeptide(L)'
;MSADFVSTSQLQQLEELLIKRRSPLYLVLGFLLVPTLMIGSVCFLYWWDTSRPVVTDFKVQTQYVTPQGVIVDGTMNKLRDCEVIDVAARTNQREVTRVDFLDLKSGHGYSRPLGPQKWGPWLIWAPEVEGVTIFVRHRCNPLWTHSDELTSFVVGKQ
;
A
#
# COMPACT_ATOMS: atom_id res chain seq x y z
N MET A 1 8.56 45.41 -62.44
CA MET A 1 7.59 44.72 -61.56
C MET A 1 7.71 43.22 -61.82
N SER A 2 8.58 42.51 -61.09
CA SER A 2 8.74 41.05 -61.25
C SER A 2 9.65 40.40 -60.19
N ALA A 3 10.39 41.17 -59.38
CA ALA A 3 11.28 40.60 -58.36
C ALA A 3 10.55 40.18 -57.06
N ASP A 4 9.47 40.85 -56.68
CA ASP A 4 8.82 40.63 -55.37
C ASP A 4 7.92 39.38 -55.31
N PHE A 5 7.39 38.92 -56.46
CA PHE A 5 6.48 37.78 -56.52
C PHE A 5 7.19 36.42 -56.38
N VAL A 6 8.46 36.34 -56.77
CA VAL A 6 9.25 35.09 -56.67
C VAL A 6 9.64 34.82 -55.21
N SER A 7 9.93 35.87 -54.43
CA SER A 7 10.37 35.75 -53.04
C SER A 7 9.29 35.17 -52.10
N THR A 8 8.05 35.64 -52.23
CA THR A 8 6.92 35.16 -51.41
C THR A 8 6.58 33.70 -51.70
N SER A 9 6.62 33.30 -52.98
CA SER A 9 6.35 31.90 -53.37
C SER A 9 7.36 30.91 -52.78
N GLN A 10 8.65 31.26 -52.75
CA GLN A 10 9.71 30.42 -52.20
C GLN A 10 9.66 30.34 -50.67
N LEU A 11 9.32 31.45 -50.00
CA LEU A 11 9.11 31.48 -48.55
C LEU A 11 7.90 30.62 -48.15
N GLN A 12 6.78 30.71 -48.87
CA GLN A 12 5.61 29.86 -48.62
C GLN A 12 5.92 28.37 -48.83
N GLN A 13 6.69 28.05 -49.86
CA GLN A 13 7.09 26.67 -50.16
C GLN A 13 8.05 26.11 -49.11
N LEU A 14 8.93 26.95 -48.55
CA LEU A 14 9.80 26.61 -47.41
C LEU A 14 9.01 26.40 -46.12
N GLU A 15 8.01 27.25 -45.82
CA GLU A 15 7.14 27.10 -44.66
C GLU A 15 6.33 25.81 -44.74
N GLU A 16 5.76 25.48 -45.90
CA GLU A 16 5.04 24.21 -46.10
C GLU A 16 5.97 22.99 -45.99
N LEU A 17 7.19 23.08 -46.50
CA LEU A 17 8.19 22.00 -46.36
C LEU A 17 8.66 21.84 -44.91
N LEU A 18 8.77 22.93 -44.14
CA LEU A 18 9.11 22.88 -42.71
C LEU A 18 7.97 22.30 -41.87
N ILE A 19 6.71 22.63 -42.19
CA ILE A 19 5.52 22.07 -41.54
C ILE A 19 5.39 20.57 -41.88
N LYS A 20 5.61 20.19 -43.14
CA LYS A 20 5.55 18.79 -43.60
C LYS A 20 6.73 17.94 -43.10
N ARG A 21 7.86 18.56 -42.77
CA ARG A 21 9.06 17.91 -42.18
C ARG A 21 9.06 17.89 -40.64
N ARG A 22 8.03 18.40 -39.96
CA ARG A 22 7.79 18.04 -38.55
C ARG A 22 7.35 16.59 -38.50
N SER A 23 8.34 15.70 -38.37
CA SER A 23 8.15 14.27 -38.48
C SER A 23 7.08 13.75 -37.50
N PRO A 24 6.22 12.81 -37.92
CA PRO A 24 5.23 12.19 -37.03
C PRO A 24 5.88 11.45 -35.84
N LEU A 25 7.21 11.26 -35.88
CA LEU A 25 8.00 10.67 -34.81
C LEU A 25 7.82 11.37 -33.47
N TYR A 26 7.72 12.71 -33.42
CA TYR A 26 7.51 13.43 -32.15
C TYR A 26 6.11 13.20 -31.57
N LEU A 27 5.10 13.04 -32.42
CA LEU A 27 3.75 12.71 -31.99
C LEU A 27 3.68 11.27 -31.46
N VAL A 28 4.33 10.33 -32.13
CA VAL A 28 4.45 8.94 -31.67
C VAL A 28 5.27 8.85 -30.39
N LEU A 29 6.40 9.57 -30.32
CA LEU A 29 7.27 9.59 -29.14
C LEU A 29 6.55 10.22 -27.94
N GLY A 30 5.83 11.32 -28.14
CA GLY A 30 4.99 11.92 -27.11
C GLY A 30 3.86 10.99 -26.65
N PHE A 31 3.20 10.31 -27.59
CA PHE A 31 2.14 9.34 -27.30
C PHE A 31 2.63 8.13 -26.51
N LEU A 32 3.89 7.71 -26.69
CA LEU A 32 4.49 6.62 -25.91
C LEU A 32 5.08 7.11 -24.59
N LEU A 33 5.69 8.30 -24.56
CA LEU A 33 6.33 8.84 -23.36
C LEU A 33 5.33 9.07 -22.23
N VAL A 34 4.20 9.69 -22.52
CA VAL A 34 3.19 10.02 -21.50
C VAL A 34 2.71 8.77 -20.73
N PRO A 35 2.20 7.70 -21.38
CA PRO A 35 1.77 6.51 -20.64
C PRO A 35 2.94 5.80 -19.94
N THR A 36 4.15 5.78 -20.52
CA THR A 36 5.31 5.18 -19.86
C THR A 36 5.69 5.93 -18.58
N LEU A 37 5.70 7.26 -18.61
CA LEU A 37 5.97 8.08 -17.42
C LEU A 37 4.85 7.94 -16.38
N MET A 38 3.59 7.87 -16.81
CA MET A 38 2.46 7.63 -15.93
C MET A 38 2.58 6.27 -15.22
N ILE A 39 2.83 5.19 -15.96
CA ILE A 39 3.04 3.85 -15.37
C ILE A 39 4.25 3.86 -14.43
N GLY A 40 5.37 4.45 -14.85
CA GLY A 40 6.57 4.56 -14.03
C GLY A 40 6.33 5.29 -12.71
N SER A 41 5.56 6.39 -12.73
CA SER A 41 5.21 7.13 -11.51
C SER A 41 4.33 6.32 -10.56
N VAL A 42 3.33 5.59 -11.07
CA VAL A 42 2.48 4.72 -10.25
C VAL A 42 3.30 3.58 -9.62
N CYS A 43 4.15 2.91 -10.41
CA CYS A 43 5.03 1.86 -9.90
C CYS A 43 6.00 2.39 -8.84
N PHE A 44 6.57 3.58 -9.06
CA PHE A 44 7.45 4.21 -8.08
C PHE A 44 6.73 4.53 -6.77
N LEU A 45 5.52 5.09 -6.84
CA LEU A 45 4.71 5.36 -5.65
C LEU A 45 4.33 4.08 -4.90
N TYR A 46 3.97 3.02 -5.62
CA TYR A 46 3.68 1.72 -5.01
C TYR A 46 4.89 1.14 -4.28
N TRP A 47 6.05 1.10 -4.94
CA TRP A 47 7.29 0.61 -4.36
C TRP A 47 7.73 1.43 -3.14
N TRP A 48 7.65 2.75 -3.24
CA TRP A 48 7.96 3.65 -2.13
C TRP A 48 7.11 3.37 -0.90
N ASP A 49 5.81 3.12 -1.12
CA ASP A 49 4.87 2.84 -0.05
C ASP A 49 5.14 1.48 0.62
N THR A 50 5.36 0.42 -0.17
CA THR A 50 5.69 -0.93 0.32
C THR A 50 7.03 -1.00 1.05
N SER A 51 8.01 -0.18 0.65
CA SER A 51 9.35 -0.20 1.26
C SER A 51 9.39 0.30 2.71
N ARG A 52 8.28 0.86 3.22
CA ARG A 52 8.23 1.54 4.51
C ARG A 52 7.15 0.93 5.40
N PRO A 53 7.52 0.22 6.48
CA PRO A 53 6.54 -0.40 7.36
C PRO A 53 5.68 0.66 8.05
N VAL A 54 4.39 0.35 8.22
CA VAL A 54 3.45 1.22 8.95
C VAL A 54 3.51 0.98 10.45
N VAL A 55 3.72 -0.27 10.85
CA VAL A 55 3.82 -0.70 12.24
C VAL A 55 5.16 -1.39 12.44
N THR A 56 5.83 -1.03 13.51
CA THR A 56 7.11 -1.62 13.94
C THR A 56 7.04 -2.00 15.42
N ASP A 57 8.03 -2.75 15.89
CA ASP A 57 8.11 -3.18 17.30
C ASP A 57 6.85 -3.88 17.82
N PHE A 58 6.14 -4.60 16.94
CA PHE A 58 4.94 -5.32 17.29
C PHE A 58 5.32 -6.55 18.13
N LYS A 59 4.93 -6.55 19.40
CA LYS A 59 5.26 -7.60 20.37
C LYS A 59 4.01 -8.04 21.11
N VAL A 60 3.75 -9.34 21.09
CA VAL A 60 2.80 -10.00 21.99
C VAL A 60 3.45 -10.11 23.36
N GLN A 61 2.82 -9.57 24.40
CA GLN A 61 3.34 -9.59 25.76
C GLN A 61 2.70 -10.69 26.60
N THR A 62 1.40 -10.90 26.39
CA THR A 62 0.58 -11.82 27.19
C THR A 62 -0.24 -12.69 26.26
N GLN A 63 -0.50 -13.90 26.72
CA GLN A 63 -1.37 -14.86 26.06
C GLN A 63 -2.24 -15.53 27.13
N TYR A 64 -3.55 -15.50 26.94
CA TYR A 64 -4.52 -16.19 27.78
C TYR A 64 -5.32 -17.15 26.90
N VAL A 65 -5.11 -18.45 27.08
CA VAL A 65 -5.85 -19.48 26.34
C VAL A 65 -7.26 -19.58 26.90
N THR A 66 -8.24 -19.59 26.00
CA THR A 66 -9.68 -19.71 26.30
C THR A 66 -10.27 -20.84 25.46
N PRO A 67 -11.46 -21.37 25.80
CA PRO A 67 -12.12 -22.40 24.99
C PRO A 67 -12.39 -22.00 23.53
N GLN A 68 -12.51 -20.70 23.25
CA GLN A 68 -12.80 -20.15 21.93
C GLN A 68 -11.54 -19.85 21.11
N GLY A 69 -10.40 -19.67 21.77
CA GLY A 69 -9.15 -19.25 21.12
C GLY A 69 -8.14 -18.67 22.12
N VAL A 70 -7.26 -17.79 21.66
CA VAL A 70 -6.26 -17.12 22.51
C VAL A 70 -6.55 -15.63 22.57
N ILE A 71 -6.59 -15.09 23.79
CA ILE A 71 -6.61 -13.64 24.02
C ILE A 71 -5.17 -13.16 24.13
N VAL A 72 -4.82 -12.16 23.33
CA VAL A 72 -3.48 -11.58 23.29
C VAL A 72 -3.52 -10.06 23.45
N ASP A 73 -2.53 -9.53 24.13
CA ASP A 73 -2.26 -8.09 24.19
C ASP A 73 -0.75 -7.83 24.15
N GLY A 74 -0.39 -6.58 23.88
CA GLY A 74 1.01 -6.22 23.81
C GLY A 74 1.29 -4.78 23.41
N THR A 75 2.43 -4.56 22.79
CA THR A 75 2.93 -3.24 22.39
C THR A 75 3.24 -3.17 20.91
N MET A 76 3.09 -1.98 20.32
CA MET A 76 3.46 -1.70 18.94
C MET A 76 3.87 -0.23 18.80
N ASN A 77 4.52 0.10 17.70
CA ASN A 77 4.87 1.47 17.33
C ASN A 77 4.34 1.79 15.92
N LYS A 78 3.34 2.68 15.83
CA LYS A 78 2.78 3.11 14.55
C LYS A 78 3.58 4.29 14.00
N LEU A 79 4.33 4.07 12.93
CA LEU A 79 5.25 5.08 12.37
C LEU A 79 4.59 6.01 11.36
N ARG A 80 3.51 5.57 10.71
CA ARG A 80 2.89 6.30 9.60
C ARG A 80 1.40 6.49 9.85
N ASP A 81 0.87 7.64 9.43
CA ASP A 81 -0.55 7.98 9.59
C ASP A 81 -1.39 7.39 8.46
N CYS A 82 -1.23 6.08 8.26
CA CYS A 82 -2.04 5.33 7.31
C CYS A 82 -3.26 4.77 8.03
N GLU A 83 -4.34 4.59 7.27
CA GLU A 83 -5.53 3.93 7.76
C GLU A 83 -5.23 2.43 7.93
N VAL A 84 -5.34 1.93 9.16
CA VAL A 84 -5.38 0.48 9.38
C VAL A 84 -6.80 0.03 9.13
N ILE A 85 -6.96 -0.86 8.15
CA ILE A 85 -8.27 -1.36 7.72
C ILE A 85 -8.67 -2.55 8.56
N ASP A 86 -7.72 -3.45 8.84
CA ASP A 86 -8.01 -4.76 9.43
C ASP A 86 -6.73 -5.38 10.01
N VAL A 87 -6.90 -6.31 10.95
CA VAL A 87 -5.85 -7.21 11.43
C VAL A 87 -6.32 -8.64 11.19
N ALA A 88 -5.58 -9.37 10.36
CA ALA A 88 -5.86 -10.75 10.05
C ALA A 88 -4.89 -11.67 10.79
N ALA A 89 -5.38 -12.79 11.28
CA ALA A 89 -4.54 -13.88 11.78
C ALA A 89 -4.57 -15.04 10.79
N ARG A 90 -3.45 -15.75 10.65
CA ARG A 90 -3.36 -17.03 9.94
C ARG A 90 -2.84 -18.08 10.89
N THR A 91 -3.33 -19.30 10.77
CA THR A 91 -2.75 -20.43 11.50
C THR A 91 -2.08 -21.39 10.53
N ASN A 92 -1.26 -22.30 11.05
CA ASN A 92 -0.61 -23.32 10.22
C ASN A 92 -1.61 -24.18 9.42
N GLN A 93 -2.85 -24.32 9.91
CA GLN A 93 -3.90 -25.12 9.28
C GLN A 93 -4.89 -24.29 8.45
N ARG A 94 -5.04 -22.99 8.74
CA ARG A 94 -6.06 -22.12 8.13
C ARG A 94 -5.47 -20.85 7.55
N GLU A 95 -5.86 -20.54 6.32
CA GLU A 95 -5.42 -19.33 5.62
C GLU A 95 -5.88 -18.02 6.26
N VAL A 96 -7.02 -18.01 6.96
CA VAL A 96 -7.54 -16.85 7.69
C VAL A 96 -8.31 -17.33 8.92
N THR A 97 -7.98 -16.74 10.07
CA THR A 97 -8.64 -16.94 11.34
C THR A 97 -9.26 -15.63 11.81
N ARG A 98 -10.44 -15.72 12.42
CA ARG A 98 -11.17 -14.57 12.96
C ARG A 98 -10.38 -13.90 14.09
N VAL A 99 -10.35 -12.57 14.09
CA VAL A 99 -9.78 -11.72 15.15
C VAL A 99 -10.90 -10.82 15.66
N ASP A 100 -11.22 -10.90 16.94
CA ASP A 100 -12.17 -9.98 17.59
C ASP A 100 -11.42 -8.99 18.48
N PHE A 101 -11.63 -7.69 18.24
CA PHE A 101 -11.03 -6.60 19.01
C PHE A 101 -11.86 -6.32 20.26
N LEU A 102 -11.43 -6.85 21.41
CA LEU A 102 -12.18 -6.69 22.67
C LEU A 102 -11.97 -5.30 23.31
N ASP A 103 -10.99 -4.55 22.82
CA ASP A 103 -10.64 -3.22 23.30
C ASP A 103 -11.36 -2.08 22.55
N LEU A 104 -11.99 -2.38 21.43
CA LEU A 104 -12.79 -1.42 20.67
C LEU A 104 -14.25 -1.46 21.12
N LYS A 105 -14.78 -0.31 21.55
CA LYS A 105 -16.24 -0.14 21.65
C LYS A 105 -16.83 -0.11 20.23
N SER A 106 -18.04 -0.65 20.08
CA SER A 106 -18.75 -0.68 18.80
C SER A 106 -18.78 0.70 18.12
N GLY A 107 -18.27 0.79 16.89
CA GLY A 107 -18.28 2.03 16.10
C GLY A 107 -16.98 2.84 16.09
N HIS A 108 -15.92 2.40 16.78
CA HIS A 108 -14.58 3.00 16.62
C HIS A 108 -13.80 2.37 15.46
N GLY A 109 -13.03 3.19 14.74
CA GLY A 109 -12.18 2.71 13.65
C GLY A 109 -10.99 1.88 14.16
N TYR A 110 -10.50 0.96 13.32
CA TYR A 110 -9.33 0.11 13.63
C TYR A 110 -8.01 0.91 13.70
N SER A 111 -7.97 2.08 13.08
CA SER A 111 -6.78 2.94 13.06
C SER A 111 -6.52 3.56 14.43
N ARG A 112 -5.29 3.38 14.94
CA ARG A 112 -4.83 3.91 16.22
C ARG A 112 -3.91 5.13 16.03
N PRO A 113 -3.70 5.94 17.09
CA PRO A 113 -2.77 7.07 17.05
C PRO A 113 -1.35 6.67 16.65
N LEU A 114 -0.57 7.68 16.22
CA LEU A 114 0.85 7.54 15.93
C LEU A 114 1.69 7.29 17.20
N GLY A 115 2.80 6.59 17.01
CA GLY A 115 3.82 6.37 18.02
C GLY A 115 3.69 5.05 18.79
N PRO A 116 4.53 4.88 19.84
CA PRO A 116 4.52 3.71 20.70
C PRO A 116 3.23 3.64 21.53
N GLN A 117 2.58 2.48 21.53
CA GLN A 117 1.33 2.27 22.24
C GLN A 117 1.11 0.81 22.62
N LYS A 118 0.18 0.60 23.55
CA LYS A 118 -0.38 -0.72 23.84
C LYS A 118 -1.51 -1.04 22.87
N TRP A 119 -1.70 -2.32 22.58
CA TRP A 119 -2.80 -2.84 21.78
C TRP A 119 -3.38 -4.07 22.47
N GLY A 120 -4.63 -4.40 22.11
CA GLY A 120 -5.35 -5.49 22.73
C GLY A 120 -6.17 -5.03 23.94
N PRO A 121 -6.93 -5.94 24.55
CA PRO A 121 -6.97 -7.38 24.24
C PRO A 121 -7.67 -7.73 22.92
N TRP A 122 -7.08 -8.65 22.15
CA TRP A 122 -7.67 -9.23 20.93
C TRP A 122 -7.88 -10.73 21.12
N LEU A 123 -9.05 -11.25 20.73
CA LEU A 123 -9.33 -12.68 20.71
C LEU A 123 -9.05 -13.23 19.31
N ILE A 124 -8.08 -14.13 19.21
CA ILE A 124 -7.76 -14.85 17.97
C ILE A 124 -8.32 -16.26 18.07
N TRP A 125 -9.17 -16.64 17.11
CA TRP A 125 -9.87 -17.92 17.08
C TRP A 125 -8.98 -19.08 16.60
N ALA A 126 -7.93 -19.39 17.36
CA ALA A 126 -6.98 -20.47 17.06
C ALA A 126 -6.97 -21.51 18.20
N PRO A 127 -6.96 -22.82 17.89
CA PRO A 127 -6.83 -23.85 18.90
C PRO A 127 -5.45 -23.83 19.56
N GLU A 128 -5.34 -24.45 20.73
CA GLU A 128 -4.10 -24.54 21.48
C GLU A 128 -2.99 -25.25 20.67
N VAL A 129 -1.73 -24.85 20.88
CA VAL A 129 -0.54 -25.41 20.22
C VAL A 129 -0.39 -25.04 18.72
N GLU A 130 -1.34 -24.33 18.12
CA GLU A 130 -1.16 -23.82 16.76
C GLU A 130 -0.19 -22.62 16.70
N GLY A 131 0.60 -22.57 15.61
CA GLY A 131 1.32 -21.37 15.22
C GLY A 131 0.35 -20.36 14.62
N VAL A 132 0.39 -19.13 15.10
CA VAL A 132 -0.40 -18.00 14.66
C VAL A 132 0.53 -16.92 14.11
N THR A 133 0.29 -16.49 12.88
CA THR A 133 0.94 -15.32 12.28
C THR A 133 -0.06 -14.18 12.12
N ILE A 134 0.26 -13.01 12.66
CA ILE A 134 -0.56 -11.81 12.60
C ILE A 134 -0.11 -10.93 11.44
N PHE A 135 -1.07 -10.48 10.65
CA PHE A 135 -0.91 -9.54 9.55
C PHE A 135 -1.73 -8.28 9.80
N VAL A 136 -1.17 -7.12 9.48
CA VAL A 136 -1.91 -5.86 9.44
C VAL A 136 -2.22 -5.49 7.99
N ARG A 137 -3.47 -5.14 7.72
CA ARG A 137 -3.88 -4.56 6.45
C ARG A 137 -4.04 -3.06 6.61
N HIS A 138 -3.37 -2.31 5.75
CA HIS A 138 -3.36 -0.86 5.82
C HIS A 138 -3.44 -0.22 4.44
N ARG A 139 -3.89 1.03 4.45
CA ARG A 139 -4.05 1.86 3.26
C ARG A 139 -3.41 3.22 3.51
N CYS A 140 -2.24 3.40 2.92
CA CYS A 140 -1.53 4.68 2.90
C CYS A 140 -1.90 5.53 1.67
N ASN A 141 -2.50 4.92 0.65
CA ASN A 141 -2.93 5.58 -0.58
C ASN A 141 -4.30 5.05 -1.02
N PRO A 142 -5.20 5.88 -1.57
CA PRO A 142 -6.52 5.42 -2.04
C PRO A 142 -6.50 4.32 -3.11
N LEU A 143 -5.40 4.18 -3.87
CA LEU A 143 -5.32 3.29 -5.03
C LEU A 143 -5.01 1.83 -4.69
N TRP A 144 -4.43 1.54 -3.53
CA TRP A 144 -4.02 0.18 -3.16
C TRP A 144 -4.08 -0.06 -1.65
N THR A 145 -4.10 -1.32 -1.26
CA THR A 145 -4.06 -1.77 0.13
C THR A 145 -2.90 -2.75 0.27
N HIS A 146 -2.13 -2.63 1.35
CA HIS A 146 -0.99 -3.48 1.63
C HIS A 146 -1.28 -4.37 2.84
N SER A 147 -0.53 -5.46 2.95
CA SER A 147 -0.58 -6.37 4.07
C SER A 147 0.85 -6.65 4.53
N ASP A 148 1.15 -6.29 5.78
CA ASP A 148 2.45 -6.53 6.38
C ASP A 148 2.33 -7.61 7.45
N GLU A 149 3.31 -8.51 7.50
CA GLU A 149 3.45 -9.46 8.60
C GLU A 149 3.98 -8.73 9.84
N LEU A 150 3.31 -8.89 10.97
CA LEU A 150 3.68 -8.24 12.22
C LEU A 150 4.52 -9.14 13.11
N THR A 151 4.02 -10.35 13.36
CA THR A 151 4.67 -11.31 14.26
C THR A 151 4.07 -12.70 14.10
N SER A 152 4.79 -13.71 14.58
CA SER A 152 4.33 -15.09 14.68
C SER A 152 4.60 -15.64 16.09
N PHE A 153 3.64 -16.37 16.66
CA PHE A 153 3.79 -17.01 17.97
C PHE A 153 3.05 -18.36 18.01
N VAL A 154 3.30 -19.17 19.04
CA VAL A 154 2.60 -20.45 19.25
C VAL A 154 1.68 -20.32 20.44
N VAL A 155 0.40 -20.66 20.24
CA VAL A 155 -0.61 -20.57 21.30
C VAL A 155 -0.24 -21.42 22.50
N GLY A 156 -0.18 -20.80 23.68
CA GLY A 156 0.10 -21.49 24.95
C GLY A 156 1.59 -21.64 25.27
N LYS A 157 2.49 -21.16 24.40
CA LYS A 157 3.92 -21.02 24.71
C LYS A 157 4.26 -19.54 24.90
N GLN A 158 4.71 -19.20 26.11
CA GLN A 158 5.29 -17.89 26.44
C GLN A 158 6.81 -17.95 26.29
#